data_AF-A0A6V7RC32-F1
#
_entry.id   AF-A0A6V7RC32-F1
#
_cell.length_a   1.000
_cell.length_b   1.000
_cell.length_c   1.000
_cell.angle_alpha   90.00
_cell.angle_beta   90.00
_cell.angle_gamma   90.00
#
_symmetry.space_group_name_H-M   'P 1'
#
loop_
_entity.id
_entity.type
_entity.pdbx_description
1 polymer ?
#
loop_
_entity_poly.entity_id
_entity_poly.type
_entity_poly.pdbx_seq_one_letter_code
_entity_poly.pdbx_strand_id
1 'polypeptide(L)'
;MLQPPKTKASYRWLDVDKNTISILKKWKIEQKNLYEEFGFKISSDDQQPIFTTYHQKLHKMNYMRVSTPNDKLEAFFGMHKELHKIKIHGFRHTHASFLFEAGATIKEVQSRLDHSDIKTTMDIYTHITTSSRKRLAEKFQNHIDF
;
A
#
# COMPACT_ATOMS: atom_id res chain seq x y z
N MET A 1 -1.38 -5.38 19.80
CA MET A 1 -1.15 -3.94 19.93
C MET A 1 -0.33 -3.49 18.75
N LEU A 2 -0.64 -2.34 18.16
CA LEU A 2 0.30 -1.67 17.26
C LEU A 2 1.49 -1.22 18.11
N GLN A 3 2.70 -1.65 17.73
CA GLN A 3 3.89 -1.16 18.41
C GLN A 3 4.16 0.26 17.92
N PRO A 4 4.48 1.20 18.83
CA PRO A 4 4.95 2.50 18.41
C PRO A 4 6.22 2.32 17.57
N PRO A 5 6.43 3.18 16.56
CA PRO A 5 7.66 3.12 15.80
C PRO A 5 8.86 3.36 16.71
N LYS A 6 10.00 2.76 16.34
CA LYS A 6 11.25 2.85 17.11
C LYS A 6 11.79 4.27 17.23
N THR A 7 11.39 5.19 16.34
CA THR A 7 11.83 6.59 16.34
C THR A 7 10.66 7.52 16.03
N LYS A 8 10.67 8.74 16.60
CA LYS A 8 9.67 9.78 16.32
C LYS A 8 9.59 10.14 14.83
N ALA A 9 10.70 9.99 14.10
CA ALA A 9 10.80 10.28 12.67
C ALA A 9 9.91 9.39 11.79
N SER A 10 9.41 8.25 12.30
CA SER A 10 8.53 7.35 11.54
C SER A 10 7.06 7.76 11.56
N TYR A 11 6.66 8.70 12.43
CA TYR A 11 5.33 9.32 12.32
C TYR A 11 5.36 10.35 11.19
N ARG A 12 4.38 10.28 10.28
CA ARG A 12 4.35 11.14 9.10
C ARG A 12 2.96 11.43 8.62
N TRP A 13 2.87 12.52 7.86
CA TRP A 13 1.72 12.86 7.05
C TRP A 13 1.91 12.28 5.65
N LEU A 14 0.86 11.67 5.12
CA LEU A 14 0.83 11.15 3.76
C LEU A 14 -0.37 11.77 3.05
N ASP A 15 -0.09 12.51 1.98
CA ASP A 15 -1.16 13.00 1.12
C ASP A 15 -1.77 11.84 0.34
N VAL A 16 -3.08 11.73 0.47
CA VAL A 16 -3.94 10.74 -0.17
C VAL A 16 -4.94 11.44 -1.07
N ASP A 17 -5.15 10.87 -2.25
CA ASP A 17 -6.04 11.44 -3.24
C ASP A 17 -7.52 11.28 -2.85
N LYS A 18 -8.38 12.03 -3.55
CA LYS A 18 -9.82 12.05 -3.28
C LYS A 18 -10.48 10.68 -3.46
N ASN A 19 -10.00 9.86 -4.40
CA ASN A 19 -10.54 8.54 -4.63
C ASN A 19 -10.20 7.61 -3.46
N THR A 20 -8.94 7.61 -3.01
CA THR A 20 -8.53 6.87 -1.80
C THR A 20 -9.35 7.27 -0.58
N ILE A 21 -9.56 8.58 -0.36
CA ILE A 21 -10.43 9.06 0.74
C ILE A 21 -11.88 8.57 0.59
N SER A 22 -12.41 8.55 -0.63
CA SER A 22 -13.77 8.03 -0.90
C SER A 22 -13.88 6.54 -0.53
N ILE A 23 -12.88 5.73 -0.89
CA ILE A 23 -12.81 4.31 -0.54
C ILE A 23 -12.77 4.12 0.98
N LEU A 24 -11.94 4.90 1.70
CA LEU A 24 -11.85 4.83 3.16
C LEU A 24 -13.16 5.24 3.85
N LYS A 25 -13.89 6.23 3.31
CA LYS A 25 -15.21 6.61 3.82
C LYS A 25 -16.24 5.49 3.64
N LYS A 26 -16.27 4.84 2.48
CA LYS A 26 -17.12 3.67 2.24
C LYS A 26 -16.77 2.55 3.22
N TRP A 27 -15.48 2.26 3.39
CA TRP A 27 -15.02 1.26 4.35
C TRP A 27 -15.44 1.58 5.78
N LYS A 28 -15.43 2.85 6.22
CA LYS A 28 -15.88 3.24 7.57
C LYS A 28 -17.37 2.90 7.80
N ILE A 29 -18.20 2.96 6.76
CA ILE A 29 -19.61 2.55 6.82
C ILE A 29 -19.71 1.02 6.96
N GLU A 30 -18.99 0.28 6.11
CA GLU A 30 -18.94 -1.20 6.19
C GLU A 30 -18.42 -1.68 7.54
N GLN A 31 -17.40 -1.02 8.08
CA GLN A 31 -16.87 -1.32 9.40
C GLN A 31 -17.92 -1.13 10.49
N LYS A 32 -18.72 -0.07 10.42
CA LYS A 32 -19.82 0.16 11.37
C LYS A 32 -20.82 -1.00 11.32
N ASN A 33 -21.24 -1.41 10.12
CA ASN A 33 -22.17 -2.52 9.94
C ASN A 33 -21.60 -3.82 10.54
N LEU A 34 -20.32 -4.11 10.30
CA LEU A 34 -19.62 -5.27 10.86
C LEU A 34 -19.60 -5.25 12.40
N TYR A 35 -19.36 -4.08 13.00
CA TYR A 35 -19.41 -3.92 14.45
C TYR A 35 -20.81 -4.22 14.99
N GLU A 36 -21.84 -3.65 14.37
CA GLU A 36 -23.24 -3.85 14.76
C GLU A 36 -23.67 -5.33 14.63
N GLU A 37 -23.25 -6.02 13.57
CA GLU A 37 -23.49 -7.46 13.36
C GLU A 37 -22.98 -8.30 14.55
N PHE A 38 -21.81 -7.96 15.10
CA PHE A 38 -21.23 -8.64 16.25
C PHE A 38 -21.64 -8.02 17.60
N GLY A 39 -22.58 -7.06 17.63
CA GLY A 39 -23.09 -6.43 18.85
C GLY A 39 -22.17 -5.37 19.47
N PHE A 40 -21.21 -4.83 18.71
CA PHE A 40 -20.31 -3.76 19.12
C PHE A 40 -20.73 -2.40 18.54
N LYS A 41 -20.24 -1.33 19.17
CA LYS A 41 -20.34 0.04 18.65
C LYS A 41 -18.96 0.54 18.25
N ILE A 42 -18.90 1.28 17.14
CA ILE A 42 -17.69 1.97 16.73
C ILE A 42 -17.41 3.15 17.67
N SER A 43 -16.15 3.38 18.07
CA SER A 43 -15.81 4.59 18.82
C SER A 43 -15.79 5.81 17.90
N SER A 44 -16.14 6.98 18.45
CA SER A 44 -16.05 8.27 17.75
C SER A 44 -14.69 8.96 17.93
N ASP A 45 -13.82 8.41 18.77
CA ASP A 45 -12.47 8.94 19.00
C ASP A 45 -11.45 8.50 17.93
N ASP A 46 -10.29 9.15 17.95
CA ASP A 46 -9.17 8.86 17.05
C ASP A 46 -8.44 7.53 17.36
N GLN A 47 -8.83 6.82 18.42
CA GLN A 47 -8.26 5.52 18.79
C GLN A 47 -9.00 4.36 18.11
N GLN A 48 -10.15 4.60 17.48
CA GLN A 48 -10.87 3.59 16.70
C GLN A 48 -9.99 3.06 15.56
N PRO A 49 -9.61 1.77 15.56
CA PRO A 49 -8.80 1.23 14.48
C PRO A 49 -9.58 1.17 13.17
N ILE A 50 -8.92 1.49 12.05
CA ILE A 50 -9.54 1.46 10.72
C ILE A 50 -9.73 0.02 10.22
N PHE A 51 -8.77 -0.87 10.49
CA PHE A 51 -8.82 -2.27 10.03
C PHE A 51 -8.93 -3.23 11.21
N THR A 52 -10.06 -3.89 11.31
CA THR A 52 -10.42 -4.73 12.45
C THR A 52 -10.96 -6.08 12.02
N THR A 53 -10.89 -7.05 12.92
CA THR A 53 -11.49 -8.38 12.76
C THR A 53 -12.15 -8.81 14.06
N TYR A 54 -13.20 -9.61 13.95
CA TYR A 54 -13.85 -10.21 15.12
C TYR A 54 -13.03 -11.39 15.64
N HIS A 55 -12.64 -11.34 16.91
CA HIS A 55 -11.89 -12.40 17.56
C HIS A 55 -12.83 -13.31 18.35
N GLN A 56 -13.30 -14.38 17.70
CA GLN A 56 -14.31 -15.32 18.23
C GLN A 56 -14.05 -15.74 19.70
N LYS A 57 -12.85 -16.24 20.03
CA LYS A 57 -12.54 -16.73 21.39
C LYS A 57 -12.58 -15.65 22.48
N LEU A 58 -12.39 -14.39 22.10
CA LEU A 58 -12.32 -13.27 23.06
C LEU A 58 -13.57 -12.40 23.00
N HIS A 59 -14.55 -12.76 22.15
CA HIS A 59 -15.77 -12.01 21.88
C HIS A 59 -15.49 -10.51 21.81
N LYS A 60 -14.57 -10.10 20.93
CA LYS A 60 -14.19 -8.69 20.78
C LYS A 60 -13.71 -8.36 19.37
N MET A 61 -13.95 -7.12 18.96
CA MET A 61 -13.28 -6.53 17.80
C MET A 61 -11.83 -6.22 18.16
N ASN A 62 -10.91 -6.65 17.31
CA ASN A 62 -9.48 -6.43 17.50
C ASN A 62 -8.84 -5.97 16.19
N TYR A 63 -7.60 -5.46 16.26
CA TYR A 63 -6.82 -5.15 15.09
C TYR A 63 -6.74 -6.35 14.14
N MET A 64 -6.89 -6.10 12.84
CA MET A 64 -6.60 -7.10 11.83
C MET A 64 -5.13 -7.52 11.95
N ARG A 65 -4.84 -8.81 11.84
CA ARG A 65 -3.45 -9.29 11.85
C ARG A 65 -2.75 -8.84 10.57
N VAL A 66 -1.48 -8.48 10.68
CA VAL A 66 -0.67 -8.05 9.53
C VAL A 66 -0.53 -9.16 8.47
N SER A 67 -0.64 -10.43 8.86
CA SER A 67 -0.64 -11.56 7.92
C SER A 67 -1.94 -11.71 7.14
N THR A 68 -3.09 -11.27 7.70
CA THR A 68 -4.42 -11.54 7.14
C THR A 68 -4.56 -11.14 5.67
N PRO A 69 -4.05 -9.99 5.22
CA PRO A 69 -4.13 -9.67 3.80
C PRO A 69 -3.29 -10.61 2.91
N ASN A 70 -2.13 -11.08 3.36
CA ASN A 70 -1.37 -12.12 2.63
C ASN A 70 -2.11 -13.46 2.63
N ASP A 71 -2.73 -13.84 3.75
CA ASP A 71 -3.53 -15.09 3.83
C ASP A 71 -4.70 -15.05 2.82
N LYS A 72 -5.36 -13.89 2.70
CA LYS A 72 -6.41 -13.66 1.69
C LYS A 72 -5.86 -13.68 0.25
N LEU A 73 -4.69 -13.11 0.01
CA LEU A 73 -4.04 -13.18 -1.30
C LEU A 73 -3.67 -14.61 -1.69
N GLU A 74 -3.17 -15.42 -0.76
CA GLU A 74 -2.82 -16.81 -1.05
C GLU A 74 -4.07 -17.60 -1.45
N ALA A 75 -5.19 -17.41 -0.74
CA ALA A 75 -6.48 -17.99 -1.12
C ALA A 75 -6.93 -17.52 -2.52
N PHE A 76 -6.81 -16.22 -2.81
CA PHE A 76 -7.10 -15.66 -4.13
C PHE A 76 -6.25 -16.30 -5.24
N PHE A 77 -4.94 -16.40 -5.07
CA PHE A 77 -4.07 -17.06 -6.06
C PHE A 77 -4.29 -18.58 -6.15
N GLY A 78 -4.81 -19.21 -5.10
CA GLY A 78 -5.27 -20.59 -5.16
C GLY A 78 -6.41 -20.80 -6.16
N MET A 79 -7.27 -19.79 -6.31
CA MET A 79 -8.38 -19.76 -7.28
C MET A 79 -7.95 -19.23 -8.66
N HIS A 80 -6.91 -18.40 -8.71
CA HIS A 80 -6.40 -17.75 -9.92
C HIS A 80 -4.96 -18.18 -10.22
N LYS A 81 -4.79 -19.45 -10.62
CA LYS A 81 -3.48 -20.07 -10.82
C LYS A 81 -2.70 -19.51 -12.01
N GLU A 82 -3.38 -18.84 -12.93
CA GLU A 82 -2.82 -18.16 -14.09
C GLU A 82 -2.07 -16.87 -13.73
N LEU A 83 -2.34 -16.30 -12.55
CA LEU A 83 -1.75 -15.03 -12.14
C LEU A 83 -0.41 -15.25 -11.43
N HIS A 84 0.52 -14.31 -11.67
CA HIS A 84 1.77 -14.27 -10.93
C HIS A 84 1.50 -13.93 -9.46
N LYS A 85 1.95 -14.80 -8.56
CA LYS A 85 1.76 -14.62 -7.11
C LYS A 85 2.58 -13.45 -6.58
N ILE A 86 1.92 -12.54 -5.89
CA ILE A 86 2.58 -11.46 -5.15
C ILE A 86 2.14 -11.45 -3.69
N LYS A 87 3.00 -10.92 -2.81
CA LYS A 87 2.62 -10.60 -1.42
C LYS A 87 2.16 -9.15 -1.34
N ILE A 88 1.62 -8.75 -0.20
CA ILE A 88 1.18 -7.36 0.06
C ILE A 88 2.27 -6.33 -0.21
N HIS A 89 3.54 -6.66 0.11
CA HIS A 89 4.67 -5.79 -0.19
C HIS A 89 4.87 -5.56 -1.70
N GLY A 90 4.43 -6.49 -2.55
CA GLY A 90 4.41 -6.35 -4.00
C GLY A 90 3.60 -5.13 -4.45
N PHE A 91 2.46 -4.84 -3.83
CA PHE A 91 1.68 -3.63 -4.15
C PHE A 91 2.45 -2.34 -3.85
N ARG A 92 3.29 -2.34 -2.81
CA ARG A 92 4.14 -1.19 -2.48
C ARG A 92 5.24 -0.99 -3.53
N HIS A 93 5.80 -2.07 -4.05
CA HIS A 93 6.72 -2.00 -5.20
C HIS A 93 6.01 -1.46 -6.45
N THR A 94 4.81 -1.97 -6.77
CA THR A 94 4.01 -1.47 -7.89
C THR A 94 3.69 0.02 -7.75
N HIS A 95 3.33 0.48 -6.55
CA HIS A 95 3.12 1.90 -6.27
C HIS A 95 4.38 2.74 -6.51
N ALA A 96 5.54 2.27 -6.05
CA ALA A 96 6.83 2.92 -6.34
C ALA A 96 7.07 3.01 -7.86
N SER A 97 6.78 1.92 -8.58
CA SER A 97 6.96 1.88 -10.03
C SER A 97 6.08 2.88 -10.76
N PHE A 98 4.80 2.97 -10.41
CA PHE A 98 3.90 3.95 -11.01
C PHE A 98 4.30 5.40 -10.70
N LEU A 99 4.83 5.67 -9.50
CA LEU A 99 5.35 7.00 -9.20
C LEU A 99 6.53 7.36 -10.12
N PHE A 100 7.45 6.42 -10.35
CA PHE A 100 8.57 6.65 -11.28
C PHE A 100 8.10 6.80 -12.73
N GLU A 101 7.15 5.98 -13.18
CA GLU A 101 6.56 6.11 -14.52
C GLU A 101 5.83 7.45 -14.70
N ALA A 102 5.23 7.98 -13.62
CA ALA A 102 4.63 9.31 -13.58
C ALA A 102 5.67 10.46 -13.49
N GLY A 103 6.97 10.15 -13.47
CA GLY A 103 8.05 11.13 -13.47
C GLY A 103 8.49 11.61 -12.09
N ALA A 104 8.07 10.98 -11.00
CA ALA A 104 8.54 11.33 -9.67
C ALA A 104 10.05 11.07 -9.52
N THR A 105 10.72 11.95 -8.80
CA THR A 105 12.14 11.80 -8.46
C THR A 105 12.34 10.72 -7.39
N ILE A 106 13.56 10.18 -7.33
CA ILE A 106 13.96 9.19 -6.31
C ILE A 106 13.69 9.72 -4.89
N LYS A 107 13.94 11.00 -4.63
CA LYS A 107 13.72 11.61 -3.31
C LYS A 107 12.23 11.70 -2.95
N GLU A 108 11.37 12.04 -3.90
CA GLU A 108 9.92 12.06 -3.68
C GLU A 108 9.37 10.66 -3.38
N VAL A 109 9.80 9.65 -4.14
CA VAL A 109 9.39 8.26 -3.90
C VAL A 109 9.92 7.74 -2.57
N GLN A 110 11.19 8.02 -2.23
CA GLN A 110 11.79 7.63 -0.95
C GLN A 110 11.02 8.25 0.24
N SER A 111 10.74 9.55 0.17
CA SER A 111 9.98 10.29 1.19
C SER A 111 8.56 9.73 1.35
N ARG A 112 7.86 9.51 0.23
CA ARG A 112 6.48 8.98 0.22
C ARG A 112 6.40 7.58 0.83
N LEU A 113 7.41 6.74 0.63
CA LEU A 113 7.37 5.35 1.06
C LEU A 113 7.94 5.13 2.47
N ASP A 114 8.86 5.94 2.99
CA ASP A 114 9.77 5.58 4.10
C ASP A 114 10.59 4.38 3.69
N HIS A 115 11.46 4.58 2.72
CA HIS A 115 12.60 3.68 2.58
C HIS A 115 13.74 4.31 3.36
N SER A 116 13.94 3.82 4.59
CA SER A 116 15.12 4.13 5.39
C SER A 116 16.40 3.73 4.65
N ASP A 117 16.32 2.67 3.85
CA ASP A 117 17.37 2.25 2.92
C ASP A 117 17.03 2.68 1.49
N ILE A 118 17.83 3.59 0.94
CA ILE A 118 17.68 4.08 -0.44
C ILE A 118 17.86 2.95 -1.47
N LYS A 119 18.55 1.86 -1.11
CA LYS A 119 18.86 0.74 -2.01
C LYS A 119 17.58 0.13 -2.58
N THR A 120 16.55 -0.10 -1.76
CA THR A 120 15.26 -0.64 -2.23
C THR A 120 14.60 0.29 -3.25
N THR A 121 14.63 1.60 -3.02
CA THR A 121 14.12 2.59 -3.98
C THR A 121 14.93 2.60 -5.28
N MET A 122 16.25 2.50 -5.16
CA MET A 122 17.18 2.51 -6.29
C MET A 122 17.06 1.25 -7.15
N ASP A 123 16.88 0.07 -6.54
CA ASP A 123 16.68 -1.19 -7.27
C ASP A 123 15.40 -1.14 -8.13
N ILE A 124 14.32 -0.56 -7.61
CA ILE A 124 13.08 -0.35 -8.37
C ILE A 124 13.30 0.67 -9.49
N TYR A 125 13.93 1.81 -9.18
CA TYR A 125 14.20 2.88 -10.14
C TYR A 125 15.09 2.40 -11.30
N THR A 126 16.15 1.66 -11.00
CA THR A 126 17.10 1.12 -12.00
C THR A 126 16.42 0.10 -12.93
N HIS A 127 15.52 -0.73 -12.41
CA HIS A 127 14.73 -1.65 -13.23
C HIS A 127 13.85 -0.89 -14.25
N ILE A 128 13.14 0.16 -13.81
CA ILE A 128 12.24 0.96 -14.68
C ILE A 128 13.01 1.86 -15.65
N THR A 129 14.13 2.42 -15.22
CA THR A 129 14.98 3.21 -16.11
C THR A 129 15.63 2.32 -17.17
N THR A 130 15.95 1.06 -16.86
CA THR A 130 16.44 0.11 -17.87
C THR A 130 15.40 -0.16 -18.95
N SER A 131 14.13 -0.35 -18.59
CA SER A 131 13.04 -0.47 -19.57
C SER A 131 12.77 0.85 -20.30
N SER A 132 12.97 1.99 -19.63
CA SER A 132 12.84 3.32 -20.22
C SER A 132 14.01 3.72 -21.13
N ARG A 133 15.21 3.16 -20.96
CA ARG A 133 16.40 3.47 -21.79
C ARG A 133 16.18 3.14 -23.26
N LYS A 134 15.50 2.02 -23.57
CA LYS A 134 15.09 1.69 -24.95
C LYS A 134 14.16 2.77 -25.53
N ARG A 135 13.13 3.12 -24.76
CA ARG A 135 12.19 4.21 -25.11
C ARG A 135 12.88 5.57 -25.23
N LEU A 136 13.90 5.83 -24.43
CA LEU A 136 14.64 7.10 -24.43
C LEU A 136 15.57 7.18 -25.65
N ALA A 137 16.22 6.08 -26.03
CA ALA A 137 17.00 6.01 -27.26
C ALA A 137 16.11 6.21 -28.49
N GLU A 138 14.92 5.59 -28.53
CA GLU A 138 13.92 5.80 -29.58
C GLU A 138 13.38 7.24 -29.60
N LYS A 139 13.04 7.82 -28.44
CA LYS A 139 12.61 9.22 -28.34
C LYS A 139 13.70 10.21 -28.73
N PHE A 140 14.94 9.92 -28.35
CA PHE A 140 16.09 10.74 -28.71
C PHE A 140 16.28 10.68 -30.22
N GLN A 141 16.36 9.49 -30.83
CA GLN A 141 16.42 9.32 -32.29
C GLN A 141 15.32 10.14 -32.99
N ASN A 142 14.05 9.97 -32.62
CA ASN A 142 12.93 10.71 -33.19
C ASN A 142 12.98 12.24 -32.96
N HIS A 143 13.76 12.72 -31.99
CA HIS A 143 13.93 14.14 -31.69
C HIS A 143 15.14 14.77 -32.41
N ILE A 144 16.12 13.96 -32.81
CA ILE A 144 17.29 14.39 -33.60
C ILE A 144 17.24 13.91 -35.06
N ASP A 145 16.14 13.31 -35.52
CA ASP A 145 16.00 12.91 -36.92
C ASP A 145 16.19 14.12 -37.87
N PHE A 146 17.27 14.02 -38.64
CA PHE A 146 17.37 14.41 -40.06
C PHE A 146 16.51 13.47 -40.91
#